data_AF-A0A497PHV6-F1
#
_entry.id   AF-A0A497PHV6-F1
#
_cell.length_a   1.000
_cell.length_b   1.000
_cell.length_c   1.000
_cell.angle_alpha   90.00
_cell.angle_beta   90.00
_cell.angle_gamma   90.00
#
_symmetry.space_group_name_H-M   'P 1'
#
loop_
_entity.id
_entity.type
_entity.pdbx_description
1 polymer ?
#
loop_
_entity_poly.entity_id
_entity_poly.type
_entity_poly.pdbx_seq_one_letter_code
_entity_poly.pdbx_strand_id
1 'polypeptide(L)'
;MERNMIFRCRNCGETSSDIDMVLDGACKCGSTRFELVSEDPVATPADISPRERLRRDLHLWVDLNIDSLDLDAINNLRVRFEFDNDHGNPMAP
;
A
#
# COMPACT_ATOMS: atom_id res chain seq x y z
N MET A 1 6.72 5.42 12.42
CA MET A 1 5.80 6.56 12.63
C MET A 1 4.45 5.97 12.97
N GLU A 2 4.09 6.01 14.24
CA GLU A 2 2.76 5.60 14.70
C GLU A 2 1.75 6.65 14.25
N ARG A 3 0.64 6.23 13.63
CA ARG A 3 -0.39 7.13 13.13
C ARG A 3 -1.35 7.46 14.27
N ASN A 4 -1.62 8.74 14.46
CA ASN A 4 -2.61 9.18 15.43
C ASN A 4 -4.01 9.05 14.81
N MET A 5 -4.89 8.29 15.48
CA MET A 5 -6.28 8.13 15.07
C MET A 5 -7.11 9.14 15.86
N ILE A 6 -7.99 9.87 15.17
CA ILE A 6 -8.85 10.90 15.76
C ILE A 6 -10.32 10.60 15.45
N PHE A 7 -11.21 10.96 16.35
CA PHE A 7 -12.65 10.82 16.16
C PHE A 7 -13.21 12.07 15.51
N ARG A 8 -13.88 11.94 14.37
CA ARG A 8 -14.58 13.03 13.69
C ARG A 8 -16.08 12.91 13.90
N CYS A 9 -16.73 13.99 14.34
CA CYS A 9 -18.18 14.04 14.43
C CYS A 9 -18.81 13.99 13.03
N ARG A 10 -19.76 13.08 12.82
CA ARG A 10 -20.46 12.95 11.52
C ARG A 10 -21.44 14.07 11.21
N ASN A 11 -21.82 14.87 12.20
CA ASN A 11 -22.79 15.95 12.03
C ASN A 11 -22.13 17.31 11.78
N CYS A 12 -21.12 17.69 12.58
CA CYS A 12 -20.47 18.99 12.48
C CYS A 12 -19.02 18.94 11.95
N GLY A 13 -18.43 17.75 11.83
CA GLY A 13 -17.06 17.60 11.35
C GLY A 13 -15.97 17.94 12.35
N GLU A 14 -16.29 18.40 13.57
CA GLU A 14 -15.29 18.61 14.63
C GLU A 14 -14.56 17.30 14.93
N THR A 15 -13.24 17.39 15.08
CA THR A 15 -12.38 16.26 15.44
C THR A 15 -11.99 16.33 16.91
N SER A 16 -11.84 15.17 17.53
CA SER A 16 -11.39 15.01 18.92
C SER A 16 -10.52 13.77 19.06
N SER A 17 -9.45 13.88 19.84
CA SER A 17 -8.65 12.74 20.31
C SER A 17 -9.10 12.24 21.69
N ASP A 18 -10.03 12.94 22.35
CA ASP A 18 -10.58 12.59 23.65
C ASP A 18 -11.64 11.49 23.50
N ILE A 19 -11.30 10.28 23.96
CA ILE A 19 -12.16 9.10 23.89
C ILE A 19 -13.36 9.19 24.85
N ASP A 20 -13.20 9.86 25.99
CA ASP A 20 -14.25 9.95 27.00
C ASP A 20 -15.41 10.80 26.45
N MET A 21 -15.10 11.91 25.77
CA MET A 21 -16.10 12.74 25.09
C MET A 21 -16.90 11.98 24.01
N VAL A 22 -16.25 11.02 23.35
CA VAL A 22 -16.88 10.17 22.30
C VAL A 22 -17.76 9.10 22.93
N LEU A 23 -17.29 8.46 24.01
CA LEU A 23 -18.03 7.44 24.75
C LEU A 23 -19.25 8.04 25.48
N ASP A 24 -19.13 9.26 25.99
CA ASP A 24 -20.22 10.02 26.61
C ASP A 24 -21.17 10.65 25.57
N GLY A 25 -20.84 10.57 24.28
CA GLY A 25 -21.71 10.97 23.18
C GLY A 25 -21.96 12.48 23.06
N ALA A 26 -21.12 13.30 23.69
CA ALA A 26 -21.33 14.74 23.82
C ALA A 26 -20.43 15.53 22.87
N CYS A 27 -20.63 15.39 21.55
CA CYS A 27 -20.12 16.41 20.64
C CYS A 27 -20.76 17.77 21.01
N LYS A 28 -20.05 18.89 20.84
CA LYS A 28 -20.60 20.23 21.08
C LYS A 28 -21.89 20.52 20.28
N CYS A 29 -22.07 19.83 19.15
CA CYS A 29 -23.29 19.91 18.34
C CYS A 29 -24.44 19.00 18.81
N GLY A 30 -24.29 18.27 19.92
CA GLY A 30 -25.28 17.33 20.45
C GLY A 30 -25.33 15.98 19.73
N SER A 31 -24.41 15.70 18.82
CA SER A 31 -24.34 14.42 18.11
C SER A 31 -23.52 13.38 18.88
N THR A 32 -24.06 12.16 18.95
CA THR A 32 -23.39 10.97 19.48
C THR A 32 -22.68 10.15 18.40
N ARG A 33 -22.71 10.61 17.14
CA ARG A 33 -22.20 9.85 15.99
C ARG A 33 -20.82 10.35 15.59
N PHE A 34 -19.82 9.53 15.88
CA PHE A 34 -18.44 9.76 15.51
C PHE A 34 -17.94 8.69 14.55
N GLU A 35 -16.92 9.01 13.78
CA GLU A 35 -16.14 8.08 12.98
C GLU A 35 -14.66 8.24 13.28
N LEU A 36 -13.94 7.12 13.31
CA LEU A 36 -12.50 7.15 13.50
C LEU A 36 -11.83 7.43 12.15
N VAL A 37 -11.06 8.50 12.06
CA VAL A 37 -10.29 8.89 10.88
C VAL A 37 -8.82 9.06 11.25
N SER A 38 -7.93 8.84 10.30
CA SER A 38 -6.52 9.22 10.48
C SER A 38 -6.39 10.74 10.36
N GLU A 39 -5.60 11.34 11.25
CA GLU A 39 -5.32 12.78 11.25
C GLU A 39 -4.64 13.23 9.95
N ASP A 40 -3.78 12.36 9.42
CA ASP A 40 -3.24 12.52 8.08
C ASP A 40 -4.17 11.89 7.04
N PRO A 41 -4.72 12.67 6.07
CA PRO A 41 -5.36 12.09 4.91
C PRO A 41 -4.36 11.13 4.27
N VAL A 42 -4.84 9.96 3.83
CA VAL A 42 -4.02 8.95 3.14
C VAL A 42 -3.22 9.69 2.07
N ALA A 43 -1.94 9.95 2.36
CA ALA A 43 -1.01 10.35 1.33
C ALA A 43 -1.15 9.25 0.29
N THR A 44 -1.46 9.64 -0.95
CA THR A 44 -1.50 8.72 -2.09
C THR A 44 -0.32 7.78 -1.90
N PRO A 45 -0.54 6.46 -1.76
CA PRO A 45 0.51 5.53 -1.35
C PRO A 45 1.73 5.84 -2.20
N ALA A 46 2.83 6.20 -1.54
CA ALA A 46 4.00 6.73 -2.21
C ALA A 46 4.31 5.83 -3.40
N ASP A 47 4.51 6.43 -4.58
CA ASP A 47 4.72 5.67 -5.80
C ASP A 47 5.76 4.59 -5.52
N ILE A 48 5.34 3.33 -5.69
CA ILE A 48 6.24 2.20 -5.46
C ILE A 48 7.45 2.38 -6.34
N SER A 49 8.64 2.35 -5.73
CA SER A 49 9.88 2.50 -6.48
C SER A 49 9.92 1.48 -7.63
N PRO A 50 10.56 1.79 -8.76
CA PRO A 50 10.66 0.85 -9.88
C PRO A 50 11.19 -0.53 -9.46
N ARG A 51 12.11 -0.57 -8.50
CA ARG A 51 12.65 -1.79 -7.90
C ARG A 51 11.58 -2.60 -7.16
N GLU A 52 10.77 -1.91 -6.37
CA GLU A 52 9.71 -2.54 -5.58
C GLU A 52 8.57 -3.06 -6.46
N ARG A 53 8.25 -2.32 -7.54
CA ARG A 53 7.32 -2.76 -8.58
C ARG A 53 7.82 -4.04 -9.25
N LEU A 54 9.07 -4.04 -9.73
CA LEU A 54 9.68 -5.23 -10.34
C LEU A 54 9.67 -6.44 -9.40
N ARG A 55 10.00 -6.23 -8.11
CA ARG A 55 9.96 -7.28 -7.10
C ARG A 55 8.56 -7.89 -6.96
N ARG A 56 7.54 -7.04 -6.83
CA ARG A 56 6.14 -7.48 -6.73
C ARG A 56 5.69 -8.24 -7.98
N ASP A 57 6.02 -7.72 -9.16
CA ASP A 57 5.60 -8.33 -10.44
C ASP A 57 6.25 -9.70 -10.64
N LEU A 58 7.52 -9.86 -10.26
CA LEU A 58 8.21 -11.15 -10.29
C LEU A 58 7.59 -12.15 -9.32
N HIS A 59 7.29 -11.75 -8.08
CA HIS A 59 6.62 -12.63 -7.13
C HIS A 59 5.27 -13.10 -7.66
N LEU A 60 4.45 -12.16 -8.14
CA LEU A 60 3.14 -12.50 -8.69
C LEU A 60 3.25 -13.45 -9.88
N TRP A 61 4.19 -13.20 -10.78
CA TRP A 61 4.43 -14.09 -11.92
C TRP A 61 4.85 -15.49 -11.45
N VAL A 62 5.78 -15.58 -10.50
CA VAL A 62 6.23 -16.87 -9.97
C VAL A 62 5.06 -17.64 -9.34
N ASP A 63 4.28 -17.00 -8.48
CA ASP A 63 3.15 -17.63 -7.79
C ASP A 63 2.11 -18.17 -8.79
N LEU A 64 1.74 -17.35 -9.79
CA LEU A 64 0.74 -17.74 -10.79
C LEU A 64 1.20 -18.90 -11.69
N ASN A 65 2.51 -19.02 -11.93
CA ASN A 65 3.03 -20.02 -12.85
C ASN A 65 3.41 -21.32 -12.12
N ILE A 66 3.95 -21.26 -10.89
CA ILE A 66 4.31 -22.46 -10.13
C ILE A 66 3.09 -23.34 -9.88
N ASP A 67 1.94 -22.76 -9.53
CA ASP A 67 0.71 -23.51 -9.27
C ASP A 67 0.21 -24.31 -10.49
N SER A 68 0.65 -23.93 -11.70
CA SER A 68 0.26 -24.59 -12.95
C SER A 68 1.27 -25.64 -13.44
N LEU A 69 2.43 -25.78 -12.78
CA LEU A 69 3.50 -26.69 -13.17
C LEU A 69 3.43 -27.99 -12.37
N ASP A 70 3.76 -29.11 -13.02
CA ASP A 70 3.96 -30.37 -12.32
C ASP A 70 5.32 -30.40 -11.59
N LEU A 71 5.49 -31.37 -10.69
CA LEU A 71 6.70 -31.47 -9.86
C LEU A 71 7.98 -31.62 -10.69
N ASP A 72 7.91 -32.33 -11.82
CA ASP A 72 9.07 -32.52 -12.70
C ASP A 72 9.44 -31.22 -13.42
N ALA A 73 8.47 -30.43 -13.84
CA ALA A 73 8.70 -29.12 -14.44
C ALA A 73 9.23 -28.11 -13.41
N ILE A 74 8.73 -28.13 -12.17
CA ILE A 74 9.23 -27.28 -11.08
C ILE A 74 10.70 -27.60 -10.80
N ASN A 75 11.07 -28.88 -10.70
CA ASN A 75 12.44 -29.31 -10.44
C ASN A 75 13.44 -28.89 -11.53
N ASN A 76 12.94 -28.67 -12.74
CA ASN A 76 13.75 -28.25 -13.89
C ASN A 76 13.58 -26.77 -14.25
N LEU A 77 12.85 -25.99 -13.46
CA LEU A 77 12.59 -24.58 -13.72
C LEU A 77 13.89 -23.78 -13.68
N ARG A 78 14.14 -22.99 -14.73
CA ARG A 78 15.27 -22.07 -14.82
C ARG A 78 14.78 -20.68 -15.18
N VAL A 79 15.11 -19.69 -14.36
CA VAL A 79 14.82 -18.28 -14.61
C VAL A 79 16.12 -17.58 -15.02
N ARG A 80 16.13 -16.95 -16.19
CA ARG A 80 17.27 -16.18 -16.69
C ARG A 80 16.86 -14.70 -16.79
N PHE A 81 17.59 -13.85 -16.09
CA PHE A 81 17.43 -12.40 -16.18
C PHE A 81 18.44 -11.86 -17.18
N GLU A 82 17.95 -11.15 -18.18
CA GLU A 82 18.79 -10.44 -19.15
C GLU A 82 18.52 -8.94 -19.02
N PHE A 83 19.58 -8.17 -18.90
CA PHE A 83 19.53 -6.73 -18.89
C PHE A 83 20.06 -6.26 -20.23
N ASP A 84 19.24 -5.54 -20.97
CA ASP A 84 19.70 -4.88 -22.18
C ASP A 84 20.52 -3.67 -21.76
N ASN A 85 21.84 -3.75 -21.93
CA ASN A 85 22.73 -2.61 -21.72
C ASN A 85 22.77 -1.78 -22.99
N ASP A 86 21.61 -1.35 -23.50
CA ASP A 86 21.57 -0.32 -24.54
C ASP A 86 21.79 1.06 -23.88
N HIS A 87 22.95 1.21 -23.24
CA HIS A 87 23.60 2.50 -23.16
C HIS A 87 24.07 2.80 -24.57
N GLY A 88 23.21 3.47 -25.34
CA GLY A 88 23.40 3.76 -26.75
C GLY A 88 24.85 4.07 -27.10
N ASN A 89 25.40 3.28 -28.03
CA ASN A 89 26.71 3.51 -28.60
C ASN A 89 26.77 4.90 -29.24
N PRO A 90 27.55 5.88 -28.73
CA PRO A 90 27.67 7.19 -29.37
C PRO A 90 28.54 7.15 -30.65
N MET A 91 29.16 6.03 -31.00
CA MET A 91 30.04 5.93 -32.18
C MET A 91 30.03 4.51 -32.76
N ALA A 92 29.16 4.28 -33.73
CA ALA A 92 29.45 3.31 -34.79
C ALA A 92 30.53 3.92 -35.72
N PRO A 93 31.53 3.14 -36.17
CA PRO A 93 32.49 3.60 -37.16
C PRO A 93 31.84 3.87 -38.53
#